data_AF-A0A0F8ZJR8-F1
#
_entry.id   AF-A0A0F8ZJR8-F1
#
_cell.length_a   1.000
_cell.length_b   1.000
_cell.length_c   1.000
_cell.angle_alpha   90.00
_cell.angle_beta   90.00
_cell.angle_gamma   90.00
#
_symmetry.space_group_name_H-M   'P 1'
#
loop_
_entity.id
_entity.type
_entity.pdbx_description
1 polymer ?
#
loop_
_entity_poly.entity_id
_entity_poly.type
_entity_poly.pdbx_seq_one_letter_code
_entity_poly.pdbx_strand_id
1 'polypeptide(L)'
;LSKVTNNYQKALKYYKLLSEFYELKNLDYLTLGDIYSKLCQYSNAKRMYRRILWRSELNCEYQALVKLGDLYFSEKRIERAKRMYRDAIKLNPNEVRARIRLSDLFQTEGKIHQAIETLNEGLRDSPFNASLLLRLLLRYKENKNYWHYIKSSIHITLLSHYNAFEE
;
A
#
# COMPACT_ATOMS: atom_id res chain seq x y z
N LEU A 1 17.11 -14.15 16.04
CA LEU A 1 16.01 -13.27 16.49
C LEU A 1 16.46 -12.21 17.51
N SER A 2 17.33 -12.52 18.49
CA SER A 2 17.74 -11.60 19.57
C SER A 2 18.52 -10.34 19.12
N LYS A 3 19.43 -10.43 18.13
CA LYS A 3 20.22 -9.26 17.69
C LYS A 3 19.38 -8.20 16.98
N VAL A 4 18.42 -8.63 16.16
CA VAL A 4 17.56 -7.72 15.37
C VAL A 4 16.57 -6.99 16.27
N THR A 5 15.94 -7.68 17.22
CA THR A 5 15.08 -7.05 18.23
C THR A 5 15.85 -6.10 19.14
N ASN A 6 17.09 -6.43 19.50
CA ASN A 6 17.96 -5.54 20.24
C ASN A 6 18.26 -4.24 19.47
N ASN A 7 18.47 -4.32 18.15
CA ASN A 7 18.70 -3.13 17.32
C ASN A 7 17.47 -2.21 17.28
N TYR A 8 16.26 -2.77 17.17
CA TYR A 8 15.02 -1.99 17.23
C TYR A 8 14.81 -1.30 18.58
N GLN A 9 15.11 -1.99 19.68
CA GLN A 9 15.02 -1.40 21.02
C GLN A 9 16.01 -0.25 21.23
N LYS A 10 17.24 -0.38 20.70
CA LYS A 10 18.22 0.72 20.69
C LYS A 10 17.72 1.89 19.87
N ALA A 11 17.18 1.65 18.68
CA ALA A 11 16.60 2.70 17.83
C ALA A 11 15.48 3.47 18.55
N LEU A 12 14.59 2.78 19.26
CA LEU A 12 13.55 3.44 20.06
C LEU A 12 14.11 4.35 21.15
N LYS A 13 15.20 3.96 21.82
CA LYS A 13 15.87 4.82 22.81
C LYS A 13 16.42 6.10 22.16
N TYR A 14 17.05 5.98 20.99
CA TYR A 14 17.54 7.14 20.24
C TYR A 14 16.42 8.07 19.82
N TYR A 15 15.31 7.56 19.27
CA TYR A 15 14.17 8.41 18.92
C TYR A 15 13.52 9.10 20.12
N LYS A 16 13.48 8.43 21.28
CA LYS A 16 12.99 9.04 22.52
C LYS A 16 13.89 10.21 22.94
N LEU A 17 15.21 10.02 22.93
CA LEU A 17 16.16 11.09 23.20
C LEU A 17 16.04 12.24 22.18
N LEU A 18 15.97 11.93 20.89
CA LEU A 18 15.81 12.94 19.84
C LEU A 18 14.54 13.77 20.04
N SER A 19 13.44 13.15 20.47
CA SER A 19 12.18 13.85 20.73
C SER A 19 12.21 14.83 21.91
N GLU A 20 13.23 14.76 22.76
CA GLU A 20 13.43 15.73 23.86
C GLU A 20 14.06 17.03 23.35
N PHE A 21 14.82 16.98 22.26
CA PHE A 21 15.57 18.13 21.72
C PHE A 21 15.01 18.65 20.40
N TYR A 22 14.33 17.78 19.63
CA TYR A 22 13.88 18.09 18.28
C TYR A 22 12.43 17.65 18.06
N GLU A 23 11.72 18.43 17.25
CA GLU A 23 10.40 18.04 16.80
C GLU A 23 10.48 16.97 15.72
N LEU A 24 9.81 15.83 15.96
CA LEU A 24 9.79 14.72 15.03
C LEU A 24 8.93 15.04 13.80
N LYS A 25 9.45 14.70 12.62
CA LYS A 25 8.78 14.87 11.33
C LYS A 25 7.99 13.62 10.94
N ASN A 26 7.18 13.74 9.88
CA ASN A 26 6.36 12.64 9.38
C ASN A 26 7.18 11.37 9.03
N LEU A 27 8.38 11.52 8.50
CA LEU A 27 9.29 10.40 8.21
C LEU A 27 9.79 9.68 9.48
N ASP A 28 10.03 10.42 10.56
CA ASP A 28 10.44 9.83 11.85
C ASP A 28 9.30 9.01 12.45
N TYR A 29 8.07 9.54 12.39
CA TYR A 29 6.88 8.80 12.83
C TYR A 29 6.62 7.56 11.98
N LEU A 30 6.88 7.62 10.68
CA LEU A 30 6.76 6.46 9.80
C LEU A 30 7.75 5.38 10.22
N THR A 31 9.00 5.77 10.45
CA THR A 31 10.07 4.86 10.89
C THR A 31 9.77 4.27 12.27
N LEU A 32 9.32 5.08 13.23
CA LEU A 32 8.88 4.61 14.55
C LEU A 32 7.72 3.62 14.44
N GLY A 33 6.74 3.90 13.58
CA GLY A 33 5.63 2.99 13.31
C GLY A 33 6.11 1.63 12.79
N ASP A 34 7.06 1.64 11.86
CA ASP A 34 7.67 0.42 11.30
C ASP A 34 8.43 -0.37 12.36
N ILE A 35 9.21 0.31 13.20
CA ILE A 35 9.92 -0.31 14.32
C ILE A 35 8.94 -0.96 15.30
N TYR A 36 7.88 -0.25 15.71
CA TYR A 36 6.85 -0.81 16.58
C TYR A 36 6.14 -2.00 15.92
N SER A 37 5.89 -1.95 14.62
CA SER A 37 5.31 -3.07 13.87
C SER A 37 6.22 -4.30 13.88
N LYS A 38 7.54 -4.13 13.68
CA LYS A 38 8.52 -5.22 13.77
C LYS A 38 8.67 -5.82 15.17
N LEU A 39 8.35 -5.04 16.21
CA LEU A 39 8.30 -5.50 17.60
C LEU A 39 6.93 -6.07 18.01
N CYS A 40 6.00 -6.25 17.05
CA CYS A 40 4.62 -6.69 17.28
C CYS A 40 3.80 -5.76 18.19
N GLN A 41 4.26 -4.53 18.43
CA GLN A 41 3.55 -3.52 19.21
C GLN A 41 2.58 -2.73 18.33
N TYR A 42 1.57 -3.42 17.80
CA TYR A 42 0.67 -2.88 16.77
C TYR A 42 -0.15 -1.66 17.21
N SER A 43 -0.48 -1.55 18.50
CA SER A 43 -1.16 -0.37 19.06
C SER A 43 -0.28 0.88 18.96
N ASN A 44 1.00 0.77 19.28
CA ASN A 44 1.98 1.84 19.17
C ASN A 44 2.24 2.19 17.70
N ALA A 45 2.39 1.19 16.85
CA ALA A 45 2.57 1.38 15.41
C ALA A 45 1.42 2.21 14.80
N LYS A 46 0.16 1.81 15.06
CA LYS A 46 -1.02 2.56 14.60
C LYS A 46 -1.03 3.99 15.10
N ARG A 47 -0.61 4.23 16.35
CA ARG A 47 -0.56 5.58 16.93
C ARG A 47 0.42 6.46 16.17
N MET A 48 1.59 5.94 15.81
CA MET A 48 2.60 6.69 15.07
C MET A 48 2.13 6.98 13.64
N TYR A 49 1.56 5.99 12.93
CA TYR A 49 1.02 6.22 11.60
C TYR A 49 -0.14 7.21 11.60
N ARG A 50 -1.02 7.17 12.60
CA ARG A 50 -2.11 8.15 12.71
C ARG A 50 -1.58 9.56 12.91
N ARG A 51 -0.47 9.77 13.64
CA ARG A 51 0.13 11.10 13.82
C ARG A 51 0.51 11.74 12.48
N ILE A 52 0.99 10.96 11.53
CA ILE A 52 1.33 11.46 10.17
C ILE A 52 0.09 12.09 9.52
N LEU A 53 -1.08 11.44 9.65
CA LEU A 53 -2.33 11.91 9.06
C LEU A 53 -2.94 13.14 9.73
N TRP A 54 -2.47 13.51 10.93
CA TRP A 54 -2.91 14.72 11.64
C TRP A 54 -2.03 15.94 11.31
N ARG A 55 -0.86 15.73 10.72
CA ARG A 55 0.07 16.81 10.35
C ARG A 55 -0.15 17.16 8.88
N SER A 56 0.09 18.42 8.51
CA SER A 56 -0.17 18.96 7.17
C SER A 56 0.93 18.66 6.12
N GLU A 57 1.97 17.91 6.49
CA GLU A 57 3.09 17.61 5.59
C GLU A 57 2.78 16.42 4.67
N LEU A 58 2.52 16.73 3.39
CA LEU A 58 2.09 15.77 2.36
C LEU A 58 3.16 14.78 1.83
N ASN A 59 4.16 14.40 2.62
CA ASN A 59 5.31 13.65 2.12
C ASN A 59 5.20 12.12 2.21
N CYS A 60 4.47 11.58 3.18
CA CYS A 60 4.38 10.13 3.39
C CYS A 60 3.03 9.62 3.91
N GLU A 61 1.95 10.40 3.82
CA GLU A 61 0.65 9.97 4.36
C GLU A 61 0.10 8.74 3.64
N TYR A 62 0.26 8.66 2.32
CA TYR A 62 -0.17 7.48 1.55
C TYR A 62 0.55 6.22 2.06
N GLN A 63 1.83 6.31 2.43
CA GLN A 63 2.60 5.20 3.00
C GLN A 63 2.05 4.82 4.38
N ALA A 64 1.76 5.81 5.23
CA ALA A 64 1.14 5.61 6.54
C ALA A 64 -0.24 4.92 6.42
N LEU A 65 -1.05 5.33 5.45
CA LEU A 65 -2.34 4.71 5.14
C LEU A 65 -2.18 3.25 4.71
N VAL A 66 -1.23 2.93 3.82
CA VAL A 66 -0.95 1.53 3.46
C VAL A 66 -0.57 0.70 4.69
N LYS A 67 0.30 1.22 5.55
CA LYS A 67 0.72 0.52 6.79
C LYS A 67 -0.43 0.34 7.78
N LEU A 68 -1.31 1.34 7.92
CA LEU A 68 -2.55 1.22 8.71
C LEU A 68 -3.49 0.18 8.11
N GLY A 69 -3.62 0.14 6.78
CA GLY A 69 -4.39 -0.86 6.06
C GLY A 69 -3.88 -2.27 6.33
N ASP A 70 -2.56 -2.49 6.24
CA ASP A 70 -1.92 -3.78 6.54
C ASP A 70 -2.21 -4.23 7.98
N LEU A 71 -2.14 -3.30 8.95
CA LEU A 71 -2.46 -3.59 10.35
C LEU A 71 -3.95 -3.90 10.55
N TYR A 72 -4.86 -3.14 9.96
CA TYR A 72 -6.30 -3.45 10.05
C TYR A 72 -6.64 -4.78 9.39
N PHE A 73 -5.97 -5.13 8.29
CA PHE A 73 -6.14 -6.43 7.67
C PHE A 73 -5.70 -7.56 8.60
N SER A 74 -4.55 -7.42 9.26
CA SER A 74 -4.08 -8.41 10.26
C SER A 74 -5.04 -8.57 11.45
N GLU A 75 -5.78 -7.50 11.80
CA GLU A 75 -6.85 -7.51 12.80
C GLU A 75 -8.19 -8.07 12.29
N LYS A 76 -8.24 -8.58 11.05
CA LYS A 76 -9.47 -9.02 10.36
C LYS A 76 -10.52 -7.92 10.20
N ARG A 77 -10.12 -6.64 10.29
CA ARG A 77 -10.98 -5.46 10.09
C ARG A 77 -10.98 -5.05 8.63
N ILE A 78 -11.55 -5.92 7.78
CA ILE A 78 -11.43 -5.85 6.32
C ILE A 78 -11.93 -4.52 5.75
N GLU A 79 -13.09 -4.02 6.16
CA GLU A 79 -13.63 -2.74 5.67
C GLU A 79 -12.74 -1.54 5.99
N ARG A 80 -12.11 -1.54 7.17
CA ARG A 80 -11.16 -0.47 7.54
C ARG A 80 -9.89 -0.57 6.70
N ALA A 81 -9.39 -1.78 6.46
CA ALA A 81 -8.24 -1.98 5.59
C ALA A 81 -8.50 -1.48 4.17
N LYS A 82 -9.64 -1.86 3.57
CA LYS A 82 -10.06 -1.38 2.23
C LYS A 82 -10.14 0.15 2.18
N ARG A 83 -10.70 0.78 3.20
CA ARG A 83 -10.76 2.25 3.28
C ARG A 83 -9.38 2.87 3.26
N MET A 84 -8.46 2.40 4.11
CA MET A 84 -7.09 2.93 4.14
C MET A 84 -6.36 2.76 2.81
N TYR A 85 -6.52 1.62 2.13
CA TYR A 85 -5.91 1.43 0.81
C TYR A 85 -6.52 2.35 -0.25
N ARG A 86 -7.85 2.56 -0.26
CA ARG A 86 -8.50 3.51 -1.18
C ARG A 86 -8.02 4.94 -0.94
N ASP A 87 -7.92 5.35 0.32
CA ASP A 87 -7.45 6.69 0.66
C ASP A 87 -5.97 6.86 0.26
N ALA A 88 -5.13 5.82 0.41
CA ALA A 88 -3.76 5.84 -0.07
C ALA A 88 -3.67 5.99 -1.60
N ILE A 89 -4.51 5.28 -2.36
CA ILE A 89 -4.59 5.39 -3.83
C ILE A 89 -5.03 6.78 -4.25
N LYS A 90 -5.97 7.40 -3.54
CA LYS A 90 -6.41 8.77 -3.83
C LYS A 90 -5.30 9.80 -3.62
N LEU A 91 -4.50 9.65 -2.55
CA LEU A 91 -3.38 10.54 -2.27
C LEU A 91 -2.22 10.32 -3.25
N ASN A 92 -1.96 9.06 -3.64
CA ASN A 92 -0.93 8.73 -4.60
C ASN A 92 -1.41 7.61 -5.54
N PRO A 93 -1.88 7.96 -6.75
CA PRO A 93 -2.34 6.98 -7.75
C PRO A 93 -1.26 5.94 -8.14
N ASN A 94 0.01 6.34 -8.05
CA ASN A 94 1.18 5.49 -8.34
C ASN A 94 1.56 4.55 -7.19
N GLU A 95 0.84 4.57 -6.05
CA GLU A 95 1.09 3.64 -4.94
C GLU A 95 0.57 2.23 -5.27
N VAL A 96 1.41 1.48 -5.96
CA VAL A 96 1.15 0.12 -6.45
C VAL A 96 0.80 -0.84 -5.30
N ARG A 97 1.45 -0.70 -4.13
CA ARG A 97 1.21 -1.60 -3.01
C ARG A 97 -0.24 -1.50 -2.52
N ALA A 98 -0.79 -0.29 -2.43
CA ALA A 98 -2.18 -0.08 -2.02
C ALA A 98 -3.16 -0.77 -2.98
N ARG A 99 -2.94 -0.64 -4.29
CA ARG A 99 -3.76 -1.28 -5.34
C ARG A 99 -3.71 -2.80 -5.27
N ILE A 100 -2.50 -3.36 -5.10
CA ILE A 100 -2.33 -4.82 -4.95
C ILE A 100 -3.05 -5.30 -3.69
N ARG A 101 -2.86 -4.64 -2.55
CA ARG A 101 -3.54 -5.02 -1.29
C ARG A 101 -5.06 -4.95 -1.40
N LEU A 102 -5.60 -3.91 -2.05
CA LEU A 102 -7.04 -3.76 -2.26
C LEU A 102 -7.58 -4.85 -3.20
N SER A 103 -6.85 -5.17 -4.27
CA SER A 103 -7.19 -6.26 -5.20
C SER A 103 -7.19 -7.62 -4.50
N ASP A 104 -6.18 -7.89 -3.66
CA ASP A 104 -6.10 -9.11 -2.85
C ASP A 104 -7.32 -9.23 -1.93
N LEU A 105 -7.72 -8.14 -1.26
CA LEU A 105 -8.92 -8.14 -0.42
C LEU A 105 -10.20 -8.44 -1.21
N PHE A 106 -10.40 -7.78 -2.35
CA PHE A 106 -11.56 -8.06 -3.19
C PHE A 106 -11.60 -9.50 -3.66
N GLN A 107 -10.45 -10.08 -3.99
CA GLN A 107 -10.37 -11.49 -4.30
C GLN A 107 -10.79 -12.37 -3.12
N THR A 108 -10.29 -12.11 -1.90
CA THR A 108 -10.68 -12.91 -0.72
C THR A 108 -12.18 -12.84 -0.43
N GLU A 109 -12.86 -11.78 -0.88
CA GLU A 109 -14.32 -11.62 -0.80
C GLU A 109 -15.07 -12.24 -1.98
N GLY A 110 -14.37 -12.89 -2.92
CA GLY A 110 -14.95 -13.43 -4.16
C GLY A 110 -15.30 -12.37 -5.21
N LYS A 111 -14.97 -11.09 -4.98
CA LYS A 111 -15.29 -9.97 -5.88
C LYS A 111 -14.20 -9.80 -6.94
N ILE A 112 -14.04 -10.83 -7.77
CA ILE A 112 -12.98 -10.93 -8.77
C ILE A 112 -12.98 -9.77 -9.77
N HIS A 113 -14.16 -9.33 -10.23
CA HIS A 113 -14.28 -8.20 -11.14
C HIS A 113 -13.67 -6.92 -10.55
N GLN A 114 -13.98 -6.60 -9.29
CA GLN A 114 -13.42 -5.42 -8.61
C GLN A 114 -11.91 -5.56 -8.39
N ALA A 115 -11.43 -6.77 -8.11
CA ALA A 115 -10.01 -7.04 -7.96
C ALA A 115 -9.23 -6.77 -9.26
N ILE A 116 -9.78 -7.19 -10.41
CA ILE A 116 -9.23 -6.95 -11.75
C ILE A 116 -9.28 -5.45 -12.10
N GLU A 117 -10.43 -4.82 -11.89
CA GLU A 117 -10.63 -3.39 -12.20
C GLU A 117 -9.64 -2.52 -11.42
N THR A 118 -9.44 -2.79 -10.12
CA THR A 118 -8.47 -2.08 -9.28
C THR A 118 -7.03 -2.16 -9.83
N LEU A 119 -6.66 -3.31 -10.40
CA LEU A 119 -5.33 -3.51 -10.99
C LEU A 119 -5.22 -2.82 -12.36
N ASN A 120 -6.27 -2.90 -13.17
CA ASN A 120 -6.33 -2.24 -14.48
C ASN A 120 -6.26 -0.71 -14.34
N GLU A 121 -6.95 -0.13 -13.37
CA GLU A 121 -6.80 1.30 -13.04
C GLU A 121 -5.34 1.64 -12.72
N GLY A 122 -4.66 0.83 -11.91
CA GLY A 122 -3.24 1.04 -11.61
C GLY A 122 -2.34 0.93 -12.83
N LEU A 123 -2.70 0.10 -13.80
CA LEU A 123 -1.97 -0.01 -15.07
C LEU A 123 -2.27 1.17 -16.00
N ARG A 124 -3.40 1.86 -15.88
CA ARG A 124 -3.60 3.13 -16.59
C ARG A 124 -2.64 4.21 -16.06
N ASP A 125 -2.46 4.25 -14.73
CA ASP A 125 -1.53 5.18 -14.08
C ASP A 125 -0.06 4.78 -14.28
N SER A 126 0.23 3.48 -14.35
CA SER A 126 1.57 2.93 -14.52
C SER A 126 1.59 1.74 -15.50
N PRO A 127 1.55 2.00 -16.82
CA PRO A 127 1.41 1.01 -17.90
C PRO A 127 2.32 -0.21 -17.85
N PHE A 128 3.56 -0.01 -17.42
CA PHE A 128 4.59 -1.04 -17.41
C PHE A 128 4.93 -1.54 -16.01
N ASN A 129 4.04 -1.34 -15.04
CA ASN A 129 4.29 -1.85 -13.70
C ASN A 129 4.20 -3.38 -13.67
N ALA A 130 5.36 -4.04 -13.67
CA ALA A 130 5.47 -5.50 -13.68
C ALA A 130 4.73 -6.16 -12.51
N SER A 131 4.66 -5.52 -11.33
CA SER A 131 3.96 -6.07 -10.17
C SER A 131 2.45 -6.08 -10.38
N LEU A 132 1.88 -5.01 -10.95
CA LEU A 132 0.45 -4.95 -11.29
C LEU A 132 0.09 -5.94 -12.40
N LEU A 133 0.90 -6.02 -13.46
CA LEU A 133 0.73 -7.01 -14.54
C LEU A 133 0.74 -8.44 -14.01
N LEU A 134 1.73 -8.78 -13.17
CA LEU A 134 1.83 -10.11 -12.58
C LEU A 134 0.60 -10.43 -11.72
N ARG A 135 0.16 -9.50 -10.86
CA ARG A 135 -1.04 -9.69 -10.04
C ARG A 135 -2.27 -9.90 -10.91
N LEU A 136 -2.42 -9.13 -11.98
CA LEU A 136 -3.54 -9.24 -12.90
C LEU A 136 -3.58 -10.62 -13.57
N LEU A 137 -2.44 -11.07 -14.10
CA LEU A 137 -2.30 -12.41 -14.69
C LEU A 137 -2.65 -13.53 -13.70
N LEU A 138 -2.25 -13.40 -12.43
CA LEU A 138 -2.59 -14.36 -11.39
C LEU A 138 -4.12 -14.41 -11.13
N ARG A 139 -4.79 -13.26 -11.05
CA ARG A 139 -6.26 -13.18 -10.83
C ARG A 139 -7.04 -13.86 -11.96
N TYR A 140 -6.55 -13.72 -13.19
CA TYR A 140 -7.15 -14.34 -14.36
C TYR A 140 -6.79 -15.81 -14.53
N LYS A 141 -5.57 -16.24 -14.17
CA LYS A 141 -5.21 -17.68 -14.18
C LYS A 141 -6.10 -18.48 -13.23
N GLU A 142 -6.40 -17.92 -12.07
CA GLU A 142 -7.30 -18.53 -11.09
C GLU A 142 -8.76 -18.56 -11.57
N ASN A 143 -9.11 -17.74 -12.57
CA ASN A 143 -10.44 -17.70 -13.18
C ASN A 143 -10.37 -17.88 -14.70
N LYS A 144 -10.39 -19.14 -15.15
CA LYS A 144 -10.23 -19.58 -16.56
C LYS A 144 -11.08 -18.82 -17.59
N ASN A 145 -12.18 -18.17 -17.19
CA ASN A 145 -13.11 -17.47 -18.07
C ASN A 145 -12.66 -16.06 -18.52
N TYR A 146 -11.50 -15.56 -18.04
CA TYR A 146 -11.14 -14.16 -18.23
C TYR A 146 -9.90 -13.90 -19.10
N TRP A 147 -9.41 -14.92 -19.82
CA TRP A 147 -8.25 -14.79 -20.71
C TRP A 147 -8.43 -13.68 -21.77
N HIS A 148 -9.65 -13.50 -22.28
CA HIS A 148 -9.96 -12.43 -23.24
C HIS A 148 -9.74 -11.03 -22.65
N TYR A 149 -9.95 -10.84 -21.35
CA TYR A 149 -9.75 -9.56 -20.68
C TYR A 149 -8.27 -9.22 -20.45
N ILE A 150 -7.38 -10.23 -20.33
CA ILE A 150 -5.93 -10.01 -20.30
C ILE A 150 -5.47 -9.35 -21.58
N LYS A 151 -5.85 -9.95 -22.72
CA LYS A 151 -5.40 -9.52 -24.04
C LYS A 151 -5.91 -8.11 -24.34
N SER A 152 -7.18 -7.83 -24.04
CA SER A 152 -7.73 -6.49 -24.25
C SER A 152 -7.14 -5.47 -23.27
N SER A 153 -6.92 -5.82 -22.01
CA SER A 153 -6.34 -4.87 -21.05
C SER A 153 -4.90 -4.51 -21.44
N ILE A 154 -4.03 -5.48 -21.73
CA ILE A 154 -2.65 -5.22 -22.19
C ILE A 154 -2.65 -4.42 -23.49
N HIS A 155 -3.53 -4.75 -24.43
CA HIS A 155 -3.65 -4.03 -25.70
C HIS A 155 -4.10 -2.57 -25.51
N ILE A 156 -5.08 -2.32 -24.63
CA ILE A 156 -5.54 -0.97 -24.29
C ILE A 156 -4.41 -0.18 -23.64
N THR A 157 -3.69 -0.76 -22.68
CA THR A 157 -2.59 -0.05 -21.99
C THR A 157 -1.45 0.29 -22.95
N LEU A 158 -1.15 -0.59 -23.91
CA LEU A 158 -0.15 -0.33 -24.96
C LEU A 158 -0.62 0.74 -25.95
N LEU A 159 -1.87 0.68 -26.41
CA LEU A 159 -2.45 1.65 -27.35
C LEU A 159 -2.60 3.04 -26.74
N SER A 160 -3.11 3.15 -25.50
CA SER A 160 -3.27 4.44 -24.82
C SER A 160 -1.94 5.15 -24.63
N HIS A 161 -0.86 4.39 -24.50
CA HIS A 161 0.46 4.96 -24.35
C HIS A 161 1.13 5.26 -25.69
N TYR A 162 0.93 4.42 -26.71
CA TYR A 162 1.42 4.68 -28.07
C TYR A 162 0.87 6.00 -28.63
N ASN A 163 -0.44 6.25 -28.47
CA ASN A 163 -1.06 7.50 -28.93
C ASN A 163 -0.61 8.74 -28.14
N ALA A 164 -0.18 8.58 -26.88
CA ALA A 164 0.31 9.70 -26.06
C ALA A 164 1.71 10.20 -26.44
N PHE A 165 2.41 9.52 -27.36
CA PHE A 165 3.71 9.94 -27.90
C PHE A 165 3.62 10.54 -29.32
N GLU A 166 2.45 10.47 -29.98
CA GLU A 166 2.24 11.02 -31.33
C GLU A 166 1.60 12.44 -31.33
N GLU A 167 1.27 13.00 -30.16
CA GLU A 167 0.85 14.40 -29.96
C GLU A 167 1.99 15.27 -29.40
#